data_AF-A0A2S6H8L5-F1
#
_entry.id   AF-A0A2S6H8L5-F1
#
_cell.length_a   1.000
_cell.length_b   1.000
_cell.length_c   1.000
_cell.angle_alpha   90.00
_cell.angle_beta   90.00
_cell.angle_gamma   90.00
#
_symmetry.space_group_name_H-M   'P 1'
#
loop_
_entity.id
_entity.type
_entity.pdbx_description
1 polymer ?
#
loop_
_entity_poly.entity_id
_entity_poly.type
_entity_poly.pdbx_seq_one_letter_code
_entity_poly.pdbx_strand_id
1 'polypeptide(L)'
;MHSKTNSASGEWAVSARVEAPFISPAHTFVTVDPAKPGTWPVDELYAAYANDPQGHLMTPHVGGRRCNLDWHHLELERLLEVSSAWGLFHWVYAEALQRGYRVGAAANSDEHQGHCGGGVPATAVFGSRGELTGVLAERFDRAGVGRALRARHTFATTGEQTFASLSQGTHLMGDVFTAEPGLPLEYRLLGDAGWEQVELYDGERLIWSRDLHQELGFAEGRIRLRLGGAQIKDRYRGAY
;
A
#
# COMPACT_ATOMS: atom_id res chain seq x y z
N MET A 1 -20.28 14.44 23.32
CA MET A 1 -18.99 14.19 24.00
C MET A 1 -18.42 12.89 23.44
N HIS A 2 -17.49 12.98 22.49
CA HIS A 2 -16.77 11.81 21.99
C HIS A 2 -15.31 11.99 22.38
N SER A 3 -14.84 11.12 23.27
CA SER A 3 -13.45 11.11 23.72
C SER A 3 -12.56 10.64 22.59
N LYS A 4 -11.70 11.53 22.09
CA LYS A 4 -10.52 11.14 21.32
C LYS A 4 -9.55 10.49 22.31
N THR A 5 -9.46 9.17 22.30
CA THR A 5 -8.31 8.47 22.88
C THR A 5 -7.20 8.51 21.84
N ASN A 6 -6.29 9.46 22.02
CA ASN A 6 -5.02 9.52 21.30
C ASN A 6 -3.93 8.87 22.16
N SER A 7 -2.84 8.49 21.49
CA SER A 7 -1.55 8.00 21.99
C SER A 7 -1.44 6.53 22.37
N ALA A 8 -0.88 5.73 21.46
CA ALA A 8 0.07 4.68 21.84
C ALA A 8 1.47 5.18 21.46
N SER A 9 2.07 5.99 22.33
CA SER A 9 3.51 6.24 22.32
C SER A 9 4.17 5.15 23.17
N GLY A 10 4.57 4.07 22.51
CA GLY A 10 5.43 3.03 23.08
C GLY A 10 6.81 3.08 22.42
N GLU A 11 7.84 2.68 23.16
CA GLU A 11 9.17 2.41 22.61
C GLU A 11 9.09 1.04 21.91
N TRP A 12 9.21 1.00 20.59
CA TRP A 12 9.13 -0.24 19.82
C TRP A 12 10.53 -0.78 19.59
N ALA A 13 10.82 -1.98 20.07
CA ALA A 13 11.97 -2.74 19.58
C ALA A 13 11.62 -3.21 18.15
N VAL A 14 12.46 -2.93 17.16
CA VAL A 14 12.26 -3.37 15.78
C VAL A 14 13.36 -4.36 15.43
N SER A 15 13.01 -5.60 15.10
CA SER A 15 13.94 -6.64 14.65
C SER A 15 13.84 -6.81 13.12
N ALA A 16 14.98 -7.11 12.49
CA ALA A 16 15.14 -7.01 11.05
C ALA A 16 15.84 -8.24 10.47
N ARG A 17 15.29 -8.74 9.36
CA ARG A 17 15.98 -9.71 8.50
C ARG A 17 15.80 -9.30 7.04
N VAL A 18 16.92 -8.95 6.40
CA VAL A 18 16.99 -8.65 4.96
C VAL A 18 17.71 -9.83 4.30
N GLU A 19 17.02 -10.52 3.42
CA GLU A 19 17.53 -11.70 2.69
C GLU A 19 17.19 -11.55 1.21
N ALA A 20 18.02 -12.11 0.32
CA ALA A 20 17.75 -12.13 -1.12
C ALA A 20 17.83 -13.57 -1.66
N PRO A 21 16.67 -14.22 -1.88
CA PRO A 21 16.46 -14.93 -3.14
C PRO A 21 15.02 -14.82 -3.71
N PHE A 22 14.89 -15.19 -4.99
CA PHE A 22 13.76 -15.00 -5.94
C PHE A 22 12.39 -15.60 -5.54
N ILE A 23 11.30 -14.92 -5.90
CA ILE A 23 9.90 -15.42 -5.86
C ILE A 23 9.17 -14.98 -7.16
N SER A 24 8.42 -15.89 -7.79
CA SER A 24 7.43 -15.64 -8.85
C SER A 24 6.28 -16.64 -8.65
N PRO A 25 4.97 -16.28 -8.69
CA PRO A 25 4.26 -15.76 -9.87
C PRO A 25 3.17 -14.68 -9.59
N ALA A 26 2.71 -14.00 -10.64
CA ALA A 26 1.63 -13.01 -10.62
C ALA A 26 0.36 -13.53 -11.32
N HIS A 27 -0.81 -13.39 -10.70
CA HIS A 27 -2.12 -13.56 -11.33
C HIS A 27 -2.97 -12.32 -11.12
N THR A 28 -3.54 -11.77 -12.19
CA THR A 28 -4.46 -10.63 -12.16
C THR A 28 -5.89 -11.13 -12.36
N PHE A 29 -6.81 -10.79 -11.45
CA PHE A 29 -8.25 -10.93 -11.67
C PHE A 29 -8.84 -9.53 -11.79
N VAL A 30 -9.34 -9.16 -12.98
CA VAL A 30 -10.19 -7.99 -13.17
C VAL A 30 -11.61 -8.49 -13.35
N THR A 31 -12.51 -8.13 -12.43
CA THR A 31 -13.95 -8.28 -12.64
C THR A 31 -14.50 -6.89 -12.93
N VAL A 32 -14.93 -6.63 -14.17
CA VAL A 32 -15.64 -5.39 -14.54
C VAL A 32 -17.12 -5.72 -14.58
N ASP A 33 -17.89 -5.13 -13.67
CA ASP A 33 -19.35 -5.15 -13.70
C ASP A 33 -19.84 -4.06 -14.68
N PRO A 34 -20.75 -4.35 -15.63
CA PRO A 34 -21.29 -3.34 -16.56
C PRO A 34 -22.27 -2.39 -15.85
N ALA A 35 -21.77 -1.51 -14.98
CA ALA A 35 -22.55 -0.40 -14.46
C ALA A 35 -22.84 0.63 -15.56
N LYS A 36 -24.08 1.12 -15.67
CA LYS A 36 -24.47 2.19 -16.61
C LYS A 36 -23.71 3.49 -16.29
N PRO A 37 -23.08 4.14 -17.28
CA PRO A 37 -22.39 5.41 -17.07
C PRO A 37 -23.34 6.49 -16.54
N GLY A 38 -22.96 7.10 -15.43
CA GLY A 38 -23.65 8.21 -14.77
C GLY A 38 -22.84 8.63 -13.55
N THR A 39 -22.93 9.89 -13.13
CA THR A 39 -22.33 10.36 -11.87
C THR A 39 -23.10 9.76 -10.69
N TRP A 40 -22.82 8.50 -10.37
CA TRP A 40 -23.35 7.87 -9.16
C TRP A 40 -22.64 8.49 -7.95
N PRO A 41 -23.38 9.08 -7.00
CA PRO A 41 -22.84 9.40 -5.69
C PRO A 41 -22.21 8.14 -5.05
N VAL A 42 -21.13 8.33 -4.29
CA VAL A 42 -20.37 7.21 -3.70
C VAL A 42 -21.22 6.37 -2.72
N ASP A 43 -22.19 6.99 -2.07
CA ASP A 43 -23.17 6.34 -1.20
C ASP A 43 -24.15 5.45 -1.95
N GLU A 44 -24.58 5.83 -3.17
CA GLU A 44 -25.38 4.94 -4.01
C GLU A 44 -24.55 3.74 -4.49
N LEU A 45 -23.27 3.96 -4.80
CA LEU A 45 -22.34 2.87 -5.11
C LEU A 45 -22.19 1.92 -3.92
N TYR A 46 -22.02 2.43 -2.70
CA TYR A 46 -22.00 1.57 -1.51
C TYR A 46 -23.31 0.81 -1.34
N ALA A 47 -24.45 1.49 -1.47
CA ALA A 47 -25.76 0.87 -1.31
C ALA A 47 -26.00 -0.29 -2.29
N ALA A 48 -25.46 -0.21 -3.51
CA ALA A 48 -25.58 -1.25 -4.52
C ALA A 48 -24.89 -2.58 -4.11
N TYR A 49 -23.85 -2.52 -3.27
CA TYR A 49 -23.05 -3.70 -2.88
C TYR A 49 -23.08 -4.01 -1.38
N ALA A 50 -23.74 -3.17 -0.57
CA ALA A 50 -23.81 -3.31 0.88
C ALA A 50 -24.58 -4.56 1.36
N ASN A 51 -25.35 -5.22 0.49
CA ASN A 51 -26.04 -6.46 0.82
C ASN A 51 -25.11 -7.69 0.85
N ASP A 52 -23.94 -7.62 0.21
CA ASP A 52 -22.90 -8.66 0.24
C ASP A 52 -21.49 -8.04 0.27
N PRO A 53 -21.08 -7.41 1.39
CA PRO A 53 -19.76 -6.80 1.52
C PRO A 53 -18.62 -7.83 1.70
N GLN A 54 -18.95 -9.13 1.79
CA GLN A 54 -17.95 -10.20 1.80
C GLN A 54 -17.62 -10.67 0.39
N GLY A 55 -18.60 -10.67 -0.51
CA GLY A 55 -18.42 -10.96 -1.94
C GLY A 55 -17.82 -9.80 -2.74
N HIS A 56 -17.89 -8.57 -2.22
CA HIS A 56 -17.43 -7.36 -2.90
C HIS A 56 -16.34 -6.64 -2.11
N LEU A 57 -15.34 -6.13 -2.83
CA LEU A 57 -14.24 -5.34 -2.30
C LEU A 57 -14.10 -4.10 -3.17
N MET A 58 -14.03 -2.94 -2.51
CA MET A 58 -13.79 -1.65 -3.15
C MET A 58 -12.43 -1.13 -2.71
N THR A 59 -11.69 -0.58 -3.66
CA THR A 59 -10.37 0.02 -3.42
C THR A 59 -10.39 1.43 -3.99
N PRO A 60 -10.56 2.48 -3.15
CA PRO A 60 -10.45 3.84 -3.63
C PRO A 60 -9.05 4.08 -4.19
N HIS A 61 -8.97 4.85 -5.27
CA HIS A 61 -7.70 5.07 -5.95
C HIS A 61 -7.55 6.51 -6.45
N VAL A 62 -6.31 6.91 -6.72
CA VAL A 62 -5.98 8.21 -7.32
C VAL A 62 -5.74 8.01 -8.81
N GLY A 63 -6.82 8.11 -9.58
CA GLY A 63 -6.80 8.05 -11.06
C GLY A 63 -7.15 9.40 -11.67
N GLY A 64 -8.30 9.48 -12.34
CA GLY A 64 -8.80 10.74 -12.95
C GLY A 64 -8.85 11.94 -11.97
N ARG A 65 -9.24 11.67 -10.72
CA ARG A 65 -9.27 12.60 -9.59
C ARG A 65 -8.85 11.84 -8.33
N ARG A 66 -8.33 12.54 -7.33
CA ARG A 66 -8.17 11.99 -5.98
C ARG A 66 -9.49 11.41 -5.44
N CYS A 67 -9.40 10.27 -4.76
CA CYS A 67 -10.52 9.72 -4.00
C CYS A 67 -10.93 10.69 -2.88
N ASN A 68 -12.22 10.68 -2.53
CA ASN A 68 -12.73 11.52 -1.44
C ASN A 68 -12.69 10.74 -0.12
N LEU A 69 -11.66 10.99 0.68
CA LEU A 69 -11.51 10.36 1.99
C LEU A 69 -12.46 10.91 3.07
N ASP A 70 -13.39 11.81 2.75
CA ASP A 70 -14.49 12.16 3.67
C ASP A 70 -15.56 11.06 3.73
N TRP A 71 -15.55 10.14 2.76
CA TRP A 71 -16.42 8.98 2.70
C TRP A 71 -15.61 7.70 2.88
N HIS A 72 -16.13 6.78 3.69
CA HIS A 72 -15.51 5.48 3.88
C HIS A 72 -16.52 4.42 4.31
N HIS A 73 -16.56 3.30 3.58
CA HIS A 73 -17.41 2.17 3.92
C HIS A 73 -16.59 1.03 4.56
N LEU A 74 -16.71 0.87 5.88
CA LEU A 74 -15.86 -0.01 6.71
C LEU A 74 -15.76 -1.48 6.24
N GLU A 75 -16.81 -1.99 5.60
CA GLU A 75 -16.87 -3.39 5.17
C GLU A 75 -16.50 -3.62 3.70
N LEU A 76 -16.69 -2.60 2.85
CA LEU A 76 -16.45 -2.69 1.41
C LEU A 76 -15.05 -2.19 1.07
N GLU A 77 -14.61 -1.13 1.74
CA GLU A 77 -13.32 -0.51 1.52
C GLU A 77 -12.32 -1.02 2.53
N ARG A 78 -11.65 -2.11 2.19
CA ARG A 78 -10.62 -2.70 3.05
C ARG A 78 -9.23 -2.26 2.62
N LEU A 79 -9.06 -1.84 1.38
CA LEU A 79 -7.77 -1.46 0.80
C LEU A 79 -7.84 -0.05 0.25
N LEU A 80 -6.68 0.59 0.12
CA LEU A 80 -6.50 1.87 -0.55
C LEU A 80 -5.37 1.74 -1.55
N GLU A 81 -5.61 2.15 -2.80
CA GLU A 81 -4.54 2.17 -3.80
C GLU A 81 -3.61 3.35 -3.52
N VAL A 82 -2.34 3.02 -3.30
CA VAL A 82 -1.27 3.97 -2.98
C VAL A 82 -0.27 4.13 -4.13
N SER A 83 -0.42 3.36 -5.20
CA SER A 83 0.40 3.45 -6.41
C SER A 83 -0.31 2.87 -7.62
N SER A 84 -0.11 3.51 -8.77
CA SER A 84 -0.47 3.02 -10.09
C SER A 84 0.29 3.77 -11.18
N ALA A 85 0.01 3.47 -12.45
CA ALA A 85 0.56 4.20 -13.60
C ALA A 85 0.44 5.73 -13.48
N TRP A 86 -0.54 6.23 -12.69
CA TRP A 86 -0.73 7.66 -12.42
C TRP A 86 0.28 8.28 -11.44
N GLY A 87 1.00 7.48 -10.66
CA GLY A 87 2.00 7.96 -9.72
C GLY A 87 2.05 7.18 -8.40
N LEU A 88 2.84 7.74 -7.47
CA LEU A 88 2.97 7.28 -6.09
C LEU A 88 2.18 8.19 -5.17
N PHE A 89 1.30 7.60 -4.37
CA PHE A 89 0.30 8.32 -3.56
C PHE A 89 0.40 7.98 -2.07
N HIS A 90 1.59 7.69 -1.55
CA HIS A 90 1.77 7.33 -0.13
C HIS A 90 1.11 8.34 0.85
N TRP A 91 1.01 9.62 0.46
CA TRP A 91 0.33 10.66 1.24
C TRP A 91 -1.18 10.38 1.43
N VAL A 92 -1.85 9.71 0.50
CA VAL A 92 -3.28 9.37 0.62
C VAL A 92 -3.51 8.29 1.66
N TYR A 93 -2.56 7.36 1.77
CA TYR A 93 -2.54 6.33 2.81
C TYR A 93 -2.34 6.95 4.18
N ALA A 94 -1.35 7.85 4.31
CA ALA A 94 -1.11 8.56 5.55
C ALA A 94 -2.33 9.39 5.99
N GLU A 95 -3.01 10.08 5.06
CA GLU A 95 -4.23 10.81 5.35
C GLU A 95 -5.38 9.90 5.81
N ALA A 96 -5.58 8.74 5.16
CA ALA A 96 -6.58 7.76 5.57
C ALA A 96 -6.32 7.25 7.00
N LEU A 97 -5.07 6.93 7.33
CA LEU A 97 -4.69 6.50 8.68
C LEU A 97 -4.92 7.60 9.72
N GLN A 98 -4.60 8.86 9.40
CA GLN A 98 -4.85 10.00 10.30
C GLN A 98 -6.36 10.25 10.56
N ARG A 99 -7.22 9.89 9.60
CA ARG A 99 -8.69 9.91 9.75
C ARG A 99 -9.21 8.74 10.60
N GLY A 100 -8.34 7.79 10.97
CA GLY A 100 -8.68 6.60 11.74
C GLY A 100 -9.15 5.43 10.87
N TYR A 101 -8.95 5.48 9.55
CA TYR A 101 -9.31 4.39 8.67
C TYR A 101 -8.40 3.19 8.90
N ARG A 102 -8.99 2.01 8.79
CA ARG A 102 -8.31 0.72 8.96
C ARG A 102 -8.27 0.05 7.60
N VAL A 103 -7.36 0.49 6.75
CA VAL A 103 -7.19 0.05 5.36
C VAL A 103 -5.80 -0.52 5.13
N GLY A 104 -5.68 -1.51 4.24
CA GLY A 104 -4.41 -2.04 3.76
C GLY A 104 -3.92 -1.27 2.54
N ALA A 105 -2.61 -1.27 2.31
CA ALA A 105 -2.05 -0.68 1.10
C ALA A 105 -2.23 -1.64 -0.09
N ALA A 106 -2.63 -1.08 -1.23
CA ALA A 106 -2.67 -1.76 -2.51
C ALA A 106 -1.92 -0.94 -3.56
N ALA A 107 -1.35 -1.63 -4.53
CA ALA A 107 -0.77 -1.06 -5.74
C ALA A 107 -1.27 -1.86 -6.94
N ASN A 108 -1.84 -1.17 -7.92
CA ASN A 108 -2.35 -1.78 -9.15
C ASN A 108 -1.80 -1.00 -10.32
N SER A 109 -1.46 -1.68 -11.42
CA SER A 109 -0.80 -1.00 -12.53
C SER A 109 -1.66 0.09 -13.16
N ASP A 110 -2.99 -0.06 -13.23
CA ASP A 110 -3.91 0.78 -14.03
C ASP A 110 -3.38 1.06 -15.46
N GLU A 111 -2.62 0.09 -15.96
CA GLU A 111 -1.94 0.19 -17.23
C GLU A 111 -2.78 -0.50 -18.31
N HIS A 112 -2.67 -0.02 -19.54
CA HIS A 112 -3.58 -0.35 -20.63
C HIS A 112 -2.90 -1.03 -21.84
N GLN A 113 -1.65 -1.46 -21.70
CA GLN A 113 -0.78 -2.04 -22.74
C GLN A 113 -0.63 -3.57 -22.62
N GLY A 114 -1.26 -4.21 -21.63
CA GLY A 114 -1.21 -5.66 -21.37
C GLY A 114 -0.03 -6.15 -20.52
N HIS A 115 0.72 -5.26 -19.85
CA HIS A 115 1.94 -5.60 -19.11
C HIS A 115 1.68 -5.66 -17.59
N CYS A 116 1.08 -6.75 -17.11
CA CYS A 116 0.80 -6.97 -15.69
C CYS A 116 2.10 -6.90 -14.85
N GLY A 117 2.22 -5.90 -13.97
CA GLY A 117 3.42 -5.72 -13.12
C GLY A 117 4.72 -5.44 -13.88
N GLY A 118 4.62 -5.14 -15.18
CA GLY A 118 5.76 -4.94 -16.07
C GLY A 118 5.63 -3.69 -16.95
N GLY A 119 4.59 -2.88 -16.75
CA GLY A 119 4.41 -1.61 -17.44
C GLY A 119 5.62 -0.72 -17.20
N VAL A 120 6.32 -0.38 -18.28
CA VAL A 120 7.34 0.67 -18.25
C VAL A 120 6.64 2.03 -18.29
N PRO A 121 7.23 3.09 -17.72
CA PRO A 121 6.72 4.44 -17.92
C PRO A 121 6.59 4.71 -19.42
N ALA A 122 5.37 4.89 -19.90
CA ALA A 122 5.08 4.99 -21.33
C ALA A 122 3.89 5.90 -21.59
N THR A 123 3.97 6.71 -22.66
CA THR A 123 3.16 7.92 -22.91
C THR A 123 3.28 8.96 -21.79
N ALA A 124 3.36 10.24 -22.15
CA ALA A 124 3.80 11.33 -21.27
C ALA A 124 3.04 11.50 -19.93
N VAL A 125 1.90 10.82 -19.74
CA VAL A 125 1.03 10.92 -18.57
C VAL A 125 1.18 9.77 -17.57
N PHE A 126 1.80 8.64 -17.93
CA PHE A 126 2.00 7.49 -17.05
C PHE A 126 3.46 7.37 -16.62
N GLY A 127 3.71 7.68 -15.36
CA GLY A 127 5.08 7.89 -14.85
C GLY A 127 5.63 6.73 -14.02
N SER A 128 4.79 5.78 -13.61
CA SER A 128 5.21 4.71 -12.69
C SER A 128 5.51 3.39 -13.39
N ARG A 129 6.37 2.60 -12.74
CA ARG A 129 6.80 1.29 -13.23
C ARG A 129 6.00 0.19 -12.52
N GLY A 130 5.14 -0.50 -13.27
CA GLY A 130 4.56 -1.82 -13.00
C GLY A 130 4.29 -2.19 -11.55
N GLU A 131 3.51 -1.40 -10.81
CA GLU A 131 3.29 -1.62 -9.37
C GLU A 131 2.38 -2.80 -9.07
N LEU A 132 2.60 -3.40 -7.90
CA LEU A 132 1.97 -4.66 -7.50
C LEU A 132 1.52 -4.65 -6.05
N THR A 133 0.35 -5.26 -5.83
CA THR A 133 -0.14 -5.62 -4.50
C THR A 133 0.36 -7.02 -4.17
N GLY A 134 1.18 -7.12 -3.14
CA GLY A 134 1.46 -8.39 -2.48
C GLY A 134 0.33 -8.75 -1.52
N VAL A 135 -0.08 -10.02 -1.51
CA VAL A 135 -1.13 -10.54 -0.63
C VAL A 135 -0.55 -11.66 0.22
N LEU A 136 -0.53 -11.48 1.53
CA LEU A 136 -0.05 -12.45 2.50
C LEU A 136 -1.19 -13.43 2.83
N ALA A 137 -1.43 -14.38 1.93
CA ALA A 137 -2.48 -15.39 2.09
C ALA A 137 -1.92 -16.71 2.61
N GLU A 138 -2.64 -17.35 3.54
CA GLU A 138 -2.33 -18.71 4.00
C GLU A 138 -2.41 -19.75 2.86
N ARG A 139 -3.26 -19.47 1.86
CA ARG A 139 -3.51 -20.36 0.72
C ARG A 139 -3.60 -19.56 -0.56
N PHE A 140 -2.92 -20.03 -1.60
CA PHE A 140 -3.00 -19.47 -2.94
C PHE A 140 -4.22 -20.04 -3.71
N ASP A 141 -5.41 -19.73 -3.20
CA ASP A 141 -6.68 -19.98 -3.86
C ASP A 141 -7.59 -18.75 -3.72
N ARG A 142 -8.66 -18.67 -4.52
CA ARG A 142 -9.56 -17.50 -4.56
C ARG A 142 -10.07 -17.12 -3.16
N ALA A 143 -10.41 -18.12 -2.34
CA ALA A 143 -10.97 -17.89 -1.02
C ALA A 143 -9.88 -17.41 -0.04
N GLY A 144 -8.67 -17.98 -0.08
CA GLY A 144 -7.53 -17.57 0.72
C GLY A 144 -7.08 -16.14 0.40
N VAL A 145 -6.92 -15.82 -0.89
CA VAL A 145 -6.58 -14.46 -1.34
C VAL A 145 -7.67 -13.46 -0.94
N GLY A 146 -8.95 -13.81 -1.14
CA GLY A 146 -10.07 -12.95 -0.75
C GLY A 146 -10.09 -12.64 0.76
N ARG A 147 -9.85 -13.66 1.61
CA ARG A 147 -9.74 -13.45 3.07
C ARG A 147 -8.58 -12.53 3.44
N ALA A 148 -7.40 -12.74 2.85
CA ALA A 148 -6.22 -11.92 3.12
C ALA A 148 -6.39 -10.45 2.69
N LEU A 149 -6.97 -10.20 1.50
CA LEU A 149 -7.32 -8.85 1.04
C LEU A 149 -8.26 -8.16 2.02
N ARG A 150 -9.32 -8.84 2.48
CA ARG A 150 -10.27 -8.27 3.45
C ARG A 150 -9.66 -8.06 4.84
N ALA A 151 -8.73 -8.92 5.24
CA ALA A 151 -7.94 -8.80 6.47
C ALA A 151 -6.87 -7.70 6.37
N ARG A 152 -6.64 -7.15 5.17
CA ARG A 152 -5.62 -6.12 4.87
C ARG A 152 -4.20 -6.63 5.01
N HIS A 153 -4.03 -7.94 4.86
CA HIS A 153 -2.73 -8.60 4.87
C HIS A 153 -2.06 -8.38 3.52
N THR A 154 -1.75 -7.12 3.24
CA THR A 154 -1.27 -6.67 1.93
C THR A 154 -0.09 -5.72 2.07
N PHE A 155 0.79 -5.73 1.08
CA PHE A 155 1.82 -4.73 0.89
C PHE A 155 1.78 -4.20 -0.54
N ALA A 156 2.30 -3.00 -0.75
CA ALA A 156 2.37 -2.37 -2.08
C ALA A 156 3.83 -2.18 -2.44
N THR A 157 4.21 -2.56 -3.66
CA THR A 157 5.56 -2.34 -4.17
C THR A 157 5.52 -1.44 -5.39
N THR A 158 6.56 -0.62 -5.52
CA THR A 158 6.99 -0.11 -6.82
C THR A 158 7.50 -1.28 -7.67
N GLY A 159 7.62 -1.12 -9.00
CA GLY A 159 7.85 -2.20 -9.97
C GLY A 159 9.08 -3.10 -9.83
N GLU A 160 9.78 -3.04 -8.70
CA GLU A 160 10.88 -3.88 -8.27
C GLU A 160 10.44 -5.29 -7.79
N GLN A 161 9.14 -5.65 -7.87
CA GLN A 161 8.60 -6.98 -7.51
C GLN A 161 9.16 -7.54 -6.19
N THR A 162 9.27 -6.67 -5.19
CA THR A 162 9.84 -7.00 -3.89
C THR A 162 8.81 -7.69 -2.99
N PHE A 163 9.27 -8.27 -1.89
CA PHE A 163 8.41 -8.74 -0.81
C PHE A 163 8.66 -7.90 0.43
N ALA A 164 7.58 -7.51 1.10
CA ALA A 164 7.64 -6.86 2.41
C ALA A 164 6.62 -7.50 3.36
N SER A 165 7.03 -7.72 4.60
CA SER A 165 6.11 -8.06 5.69
C SER A 165 6.53 -7.36 6.97
N LEU A 166 5.53 -7.01 7.77
CA LEU A 166 5.68 -6.51 9.14
C LEU A 166 4.75 -7.31 10.05
N SER A 167 5.23 -7.68 11.24
CA SER A 167 4.46 -8.44 12.22
C SER A 167 4.85 -8.09 13.66
N GLN A 168 3.97 -8.41 14.60
CA GLN A 168 4.28 -8.42 16.03
C GLN A 168 3.75 -9.75 16.62
N GLY A 169 4.65 -10.68 16.95
CA GLY A 169 4.25 -12.03 17.35
C GLY A 169 3.43 -12.72 16.26
N THR A 170 2.20 -13.10 16.57
CA THR A 170 1.28 -13.75 15.61
C THR A 170 0.47 -12.77 14.76
N HIS A 171 0.57 -11.47 15.02
CA HIS A 171 -0.20 -10.45 14.32
C HIS A 171 0.56 -9.95 13.10
N LEU A 172 -0.10 -9.95 11.95
CA LEU A 172 0.46 -9.48 10.68
C LEU A 172 0.06 -8.02 10.41
N MET A 173 0.80 -7.36 9.53
CA MET A 173 0.38 -6.07 8.97
C MET A 173 -1.07 -6.14 8.48
N GLY A 174 -1.86 -5.13 8.85
CA GLY A 174 -3.29 -5.10 8.59
C GLY A 174 -4.17 -5.59 9.75
N ASP A 175 -3.63 -6.36 10.70
CA ASP A 175 -4.35 -6.75 11.92
C ASP A 175 -4.63 -5.55 12.83
N VAL A 176 -5.73 -5.64 13.57
CA VAL A 176 -6.11 -4.67 14.59
C VAL A 176 -6.17 -5.39 15.92
N PHE A 177 -5.23 -5.07 16.81
CA PHE A 177 -5.07 -5.73 18.09
C PHE A 177 -4.51 -4.74 19.12
N THR A 178 -4.52 -5.12 20.39
CA THR A 178 -3.85 -4.35 21.45
C THR A 178 -2.41 -4.80 21.51
N ALA A 179 -1.47 -3.90 21.24
CA ALA A 179 -0.05 -4.23 21.24
C ALA A 179 0.44 -4.61 22.63
N GLU A 180 1.28 -5.64 22.70
CA GLU A 180 1.97 -6.03 23.92
C GLU A 180 3.24 -5.19 24.09
N PRO A 181 3.37 -4.41 25.17
CA PRO A 181 4.59 -3.65 25.42
C PRO A 181 5.81 -4.58 25.51
N GLY A 182 6.88 -4.24 24.79
CA GLY A 182 8.15 -4.97 24.82
C GLY A 182 8.29 -6.12 23.81
N LEU A 183 7.22 -6.52 23.12
CA LEU A 183 7.33 -7.45 21.99
C LEU A 183 7.81 -6.69 20.74
N PRO A 184 8.87 -7.13 20.04
CA PRO A 184 9.38 -6.37 18.92
C PRO A 184 8.46 -6.45 17.70
N LEU A 185 8.48 -5.38 16.90
CA LEU A 185 8.02 -5.43 15.52
C LEU A 185 9.09 -6.14 14.69
N GLU A 186 8.68 -7.17 13.95
CA GLU A 186 9.57 -7.90 13.05
C GLU A 186 9.24 -7.52 11.62
N TYR A 187 10.26 -7.13 10.83
CA TYR A 187 10.08 -6.91 9.41
C TYR A 187 10.99 -7.80 8.56
N ARG A 188 10.48 -8.15 7.38
CA ARG A 188 11.21 -8.90 6.35
C ARG A 188 11.07 -8.19 5.03
N LEU A 189 12.20 -7.94 4.39
CA LEU A 189 12.28 -7.41 3.03
C LEU A 189 13.06 -8.39 2.16
N LEU A 190 12.47 -8.81 1.04
CA LEU A 190 13.14 -9.61 0.02
C LEU A 190 13.10 -8.85 -1.31
N GLY A 191 14.21 -8.88 -2.03
CA GLY A 191 14.35 -8.21 -3.32
C GLY A 191 15.55 -8.76 -4.08
N ASP A 192 15.72 -8.30 -5.32
CA ASP A 192 16.87 -8.61 -6.17
C ASP A 192 18.04 -7.62 -5.99
N ALA A 193 17.77 -6.48 -5.34
CA ALA A 193 18.74 -5.44 -5.00
C ALA A 193 18.77 -5.15 -3.49
N GLY A 194 19.84 -4.48 -3.05
CA GLY A 194 19.97 -3.98 -1.69
C GLY A 194 19.04 -2.81 -1.42
N TRP A 195 18.65 -2.65 -0.16
CA TRP A 195 17.80 -1.56 0.32
C TRP A 195 18.67 -0.41 0.83
N GLU A 196 18.25 0.84 0.57
CA GLU A 196 18.98 2.01 1.05
C GLU A 196 18.57 2.39 2.47
N GLN A 197 17.27 2.40 2.73
CA GLN A 197 16.68 2.95 3.93
C GLN A 197 15.42 2.14 4.29
N VAL A 198 15.17 1.98 5.59
CA VAL A 198 13.90 1.45 6.10
C VAL A 198 13.33 2.46 7.08
N GLU A 199 12.05 2.78 6.93
CA GLU A 199 11.37 3.79 7.73
C GLU A 199 10.02 3.26 8.19
N LEU A 200 9.65 3.60 9.43
CA LEU A 200 8.36 3.28 10.02
C LEU A 200 7.63 4.58 10.36
N TYR A 201 6.37 4.67 9.92
CA TYR A 201 5.54 5.85 10.04
C TYR A 201 4.28 5.58 10.87
N ASP A 202 3.87 6.58 11.64
CA ASP A 202 2.55 6.73 12.25
C ASP A 202 1.81 7.85 11.52
N GLY A 203 0.98 7.47 10.54
CA GLY A 203 0.42 8.41 9.57
C GLY A 203 1.52 9.09 8.75
N GLU A 204 1.69 10.40 8.92
CA GLU A 204 2.79 11.17 8.27
C GLU A 204 4.02 11.31 9.17
N ARG A 205 3.95 10.87 10.43
CA ARG A 205 5.04 11.04 11.40
C ARG A 205 6.02 9.88 11.31
N LEU A 206 7.27 10.16 10.95
CA LEU A 206 8.35 9.19 11.06
C LEU A 206 8.60 8.88 12.54
N ILE A 207 8.54 7.61 12.93
CA ILE A 207 8.73 7.16 14.32
C ILE A 207 9.97 6.29 14.51
N TRP A 208 10.52 5.72 13.42
CA TRP A 208 11.75 4.94 13.45
C TRP A 208 12.36 4.86 12.05
N SER A 209 13.69 4.84 11.96
CA SER A 209 14.40 4.71 10.68
C SER A 209 15.74 3.99 10.83
N ARG A 210 16.18 3.41 9.72
CA ARG A 210 17.53 2.86 9.49
C ARG A 210 18.07 3.36 8.17
N ASP A 211 19.32 3.81 8.19
CA ASP A 211 20.11 4.07 6.98
C ASP A 211 21.06 2.89 6.76
N LEU A 212 20.71 2.01 5.83
CA LEU A 212 21.45 0.77 5.59
C LEU A 212 22.79 1.02 4.91
N HIS A 213 22.96 2.16 4.23
CA HIS A 213 24.26 2.56 3.69
C HIS A 213 25.19 3.06 4.78
N GLN A 214 24.67 3.87 5.71
CA GLN A 214 25.44 4.35 6.84
C GLN A 214 25.89 3.18 7.72
N GLU A 215 25.02 2.21 7.96
CA GLU A 215 25.33 1.01 8.75
C GLU A 215 26.41 0.12 8.13
N LEU A 216 26.46 0.04 6.79
CA LEU A 216 27.49 -0.70 6.06
C LEU A 216 28.80 0.10 5.90
N GLY A 217 28.78 1.40 6.20
CA GLY A 217 29.86 2.33 5.91
C GLY A 217 29.78 2.88 4.48
N PHE A 218 29.87 4.20 4.35
CA PHE A 218 29.85 4.85 3.05
C PHE A 218 31.11 4.52 2.24
N ALA A 219 30.94 4.40 0.92
CA ALA A 219 32.07 4.24 0.02
C ALA A 219 32.89 5.53 -0.06
N GLU A 220 34.22 5.41 0.03
CA GLU A 220 35.13 6.53 -0.19
C GLU A 220 35.04 7.02 -1.65
N GLY A 221 34.94 8.33 -1.85
CA GLY A 221 34.95 8.95 -3.18
C GLY A 221 33.68 8.78 -4.02
N ARG A 222 32.57 8.31 -3.45
CA ARG A 222 31.27 8.25 -4.14
C ARG A 222 30.28 9.22 -3.50
N ILE A 223 29.51 9.89 -4.35
CA ILE A 223 28.40 10.75 -3.93
C ILE A 223 27.12 10.13 -4.49
N ARG A 224 26.11 9.99 -3.64
CA ARG A 224 24.75 9.64 -4.06
C ARG A 224 23.85 10.85 -3.96
N LEU A 225 23.07 11.10 -5.01
CA LEU A 225 22.05 12.11 -5.04
C LEU A 225 20.69 11.42 -5.09
N ARG A 226 19.82 11.72 -4.12
CA ARG A 226 18.42 11.29 -4.12
C ARG A 226 17.54 12.46 -4.53
N LEU A 227 16.77 12.27 -5.59
CA LEU A 227 15.81 13.24 -6.11
C LEU A 227 14.47 12.53 -6.19
N GLY A 228 13.49 13.03 -5.45
CA GLY A 228 12.17 12.41 -5.40
C GLY A 228 11.21 13.24 -4.55
N GLY A 229 9.93 12.91 -4.65
CA GLY A 229 8.85 13.61 -3.97
C GLY A 229 7.79 14.11 -4.95
N ALA A 230 6.54 14.12 -4.49
CA ALA A 230 5.44 14.70 -5.24
C ALA A 230 5.46 16.23 -5.10
N GLN A 231 5.32 16.95 -6.22
CA GLN A 231 5.18 18.42 -6.18
C GLN A 231 3.79 18.85 -5.65
N ILE A 232 2.77 18.00 -5.81
CA ILE A 232 1.38 18.24 -5.41
C ILE A 232 0.75 16.95 -4.85
N LYS A 233 -0.23 17.08 -3.94
CA LYS A 233 -1.07 15.97 -3.46
C LYS A 233 -2.22 15.68 -4.45
N ASP A 234 -1.86 15.36 -5.69
CA ASP A 234 -2.76 14.94 -6.77
C ASP A 234 -1.94 14.14 -7.80
N ARG A 235 -2.57 13.56 -8.82
CA ARG A 235 -1.83 13.08 -9.98
C ARG A 235 -1.20 14.26 -10.73
N TYR A 236 -0.01 14.04 -11.30
CA TYR A 236 0.60 15.04 -12.17
C TYR A 236 -0.23 15.18 -13.46
N ARG A 237 -0.81 16.36 -13.71
CA ARG A 237 -1.58 16.68 -14.93
C ARG A 237 -0.76 17.40 -16.01
N GLY A 238 0.58 17.41 -15.89
CA GLY A 238 1.45 18.25 -16.70
C GLY A 238 1.90 17.61 -18.01
N ALA A 239 1.00 17.55 -19.00
CA ALA A 239 1.34 17.62 -20.42
C ALA A 239 0.08 18.06 -21.20
N TYR A 240 -0.20 19.36 -21.16
CA TYR A 240 -0.96 20.05 -22.20
C TYR A 240 -0.08 21.17 -22.73
#